data_AF-A0A8R2NLF5-F1
#
_entry.id   AF-A0A8R2NLF5-F1
#
_cell.length_a   1.000
_cell.length_b   1.000
_cell.length_c   1.000
_cell.angle_alpha   90.00
_cell.angle_beta   90.00
_cell.angle_gamma   90.00
#
_symmetry.space_group_name_H-M   'P 1'
#
loop_
_entity.id
_entity.type
_entity.pdbx_description
1 polymer ?
#
loop_
_entity_poly.entity_id
_entity_poly.type
_entity_poly.pdbx_seq_one_letter_code
_entity_poly.pdbx_strand_id
1 'polypeptide(L)'
;MNNSLILVILVALFWCSSIQAETYSEVNLIKNVVVSDTYYKNCAPSVTCNSTSKYRTTDGTCNNLEHPLWGSTNTPYIRLGPAYYDDGNYTIRLQHKDGMELPGARELQLGLFWPKSCLFDPPDIRNYHANQIGQFVTHDISLMPSNVAVPPADCCTVQGDDNISYICQAVIKISPSDPLFSEINKTCLPFRRAMTASFDFNCEITPQIPVRNDLYYRIF
;
A
#
# COMPACT_ATOMS: atom_id res chain seq x y z
N MET A 1 -28.03 32.20 -14.49
CA MET A 1 -28.46 30.79 -14.42
C MET A 1 -29.18 30.60 -13.09
N ASN A 2 -30.42 30.12 -13.12
CA ASN A 2 -31.28 30.03 -11.94
C ASN A 2 -30.72 29.00 -10.95
N ASN A 3 -30.65 29.34 -9.66
CA ASN A 3 -30.15 28.45 -8.59
C ASN A 3 -30.88 27.09 -8.56
N SER A 4 -32.14 27.05 -9.00
CA SER A 4 -32.92 25.82 -9.13
C SER A 4 -32.39 24.85 -10.20
N LEU A 5 -31.76 25.35 -11.26
CA LEU A 5 -31.19 24.49 -12.32
C LEU A 5 -29.91 23.80 -11.86
N ILE A 6 -29.10 24.49 -11.04
CA ILE A 6 -27.86 23.95 -10.46
C ILE A 6 -28.18 22.82 -9.47
N LEU A 7 -29.23 23.00 -8.66
CA LEU A 7 -29.67 21.99 -7.69
C LEU A 7 -30.17 20.70 -8.37
N VAL A 8 -30.93 20.84 -9.47
CA VAL A 8 -31.43 19.68 -10.24
C VAL A 8 -30.30 18.91 -10.92
N ILE A 9 -29.28 19.60 -11.44
CA ILE A 9 -28.12 18.95 -12.07
C ILE A 9 -27.27 18.20 -11.03
N LEU A 10 -27.07 18.77 -9.83
CA LEU A 10 -26.33 18.12 -8.75
C LEU A 10 -27.07 16.87 -8.23
N VAL A 11 -28.40 16.93 -8.07
CA VAL A 11 -29.19 15.77 -7.65
C VAL A 11 -29.18 14.65 -8.70
N ALA A 12 -29.23 15.00 -9.99
CA ALA A 12 -29.14 14.03 -11.09
C ALA A 12 -27.76 13.34 -11.16
N LEU A 13 -26.67 14.07 -10.88
CA LEU A 13 -25.32 13.51 -10.82
C LEU A 13 -25.15 12.53 -9.65
N PHE A 14 -25.75 12.80 -8.49
CA PHE A 14 -25.74 11.88 -7.35
C PHE A 14 -26.62 10.63 -7.55
N TRP A 15 -27.66 10.71 -8.38
CA TRP A 15 -28.52 9.56 -8.70
C TRP A 15 -27.94 8.61 -9.75
N CYS A 16 -26.97 9.05 -10.55
CA CYS A 16 -26.37 8.23 -11.62
C CYS A 16 -25.29 7.26 -11.10
N SER A 17 -24.70 7.57 -9.95
CA SER A 17 -23.82 6.67 -9.23
C SER A 17 -24.60 6.08 -8.06
N SER A 18 -25.04 4.84 -8.15
CA SER A 18 -25.63 4.06 -7.04
C SER A 18 -24.64 3.79 -5.88
N ILE A 19 -23.71 4.72 -5.65
CA ILE A 19 -22.66 4.70 -4.64
C ILE A 19 -23.10 5.70 -3.58
N GLN A 20 -23.82 5.22 -2.57
CA GLN A 20 -23.89 5.95 -1.32
C GLN A 20 -22.49 5.91 -0.69
N ALA A 21 -21.80 7.05 -0.68
CA ALA A 21 -20.61 7.21 0.15
C ALA A 21 -21.05 7.12 1.61
N GLU A 22 -20.73 6.01 2.27
CA GLU A 22 -20.90 5.90 3.71
C GLU A 22 -19.91 6.85 4.39
N THR A 23 -20.41 7.88 5.04
CA THR A 23 -19.59 8.71 5.92
C THR A 23 -19.34 7.93 7.20
N TYR A 24 -18.17 7.31 7.31
CA TYR A 24 -17.69 6.74 8.54
C TYR A 24 -17.48 7.86 9.57
N SER A 25 -17.96 7.65 10.80
CA SER A 25 -17.67 8.54 11.93
C SER A 25 -16.16 8.75 12.02
N GLU A 26 -15.71 9.98 12.28
CA GLU A 26 -14.30 10.36 12.40
C GLU A 26 -13.49 9.25 13.08
N VAL A 27 -12.72 8.51 12.29
CA VAL A 27 -11.78 7.55 12.84
C VAL A 27 -10.73 8.39 13.53
N ASN A 28 -10.77 8.45 14.86
CA ASN A 28 -9.72 9.09 15.65
C ASN A 28 -8.46 8.21 15.56
N LEU A 29 -7.73 8.36 14.46
CA LEU A 29 -6.53 7.58 14.13
C LEU A 29 -5.45 7.71 15.21
N ILE A 30 -5.51 8.75 16.05
CA ILE A 30 -4.54 9.02 17.11
C ILE A 30 -4.82 8.19 18.37
N LYS A 31 -6.08 7.92 18.72
CA LYS A 31 -6.41 7.20 19.96
C LYS A 31 -6.07 5.71 19.95
N ASN A 32 -5.87 5.11 18.77
CA ASN A 32 -5.60 3.68 18.60
C ASN A 32 -4.23 3.38 18.00
N VAL A 33 -3.29 4.35 18.03
CA VAL A 33 -1.92 4.12 17.58
C VAL A 33 -1.26 3.13 18.53
N VAL A 34 -1.16 1.87 18.09
CA VAL A 34 -0.30 0.88 18.74
C VAL A 34 1.09 1.03 18.14
N VAL A 35 1.91 1.93 18.71
CA VAL A 35 3.34 1.93 18.41
C VAL A 35 3.92 0.67 19.04
N SER A 36 4.12 -0.37 18.23
CA SER A 36 4.75 -1.60 18.67
C SER A 36 6.26 -1.46 18.62
N ASP A 37 6.90 -1.42 19.80
CA ASP A 37 8.37 -1.42 19.94
C ASP A 37 8.99 -2.81 19.79
N THR A 38 8.20 -3.82 19.39
CA THR A 38 8.63 -5.23 19.37
C THR A 38 9.87 -5.42 18.48
N TYR A 39 9.90 -4.78 17.30
CA TYR A 39 11.08 -4.81 16.43
C TYR A 39 12.33 -4.24 17.13
N TYR A 40 12.19 -3.07 17.75
CA TYR A 40 13.32 -2.39 18.40
C TYR A 40 13.88 -3.15 19.61
N LYS A 41 13.04 -3.94 20.29
CA LYS A 41 13.46 -4.75 21.44
C LYS A 41 14.07 -6.09 21.04
N ASN A 42 13.52 -6.74 20.01
CA ASN A 42 13.83 -8.14 19.73
C ASN A 42 14.77 -8.34 18.54
N CYS A 43 14.83 -7.39 17.61
CA CYS A 43 15.50 -7.59 16.32
C CYS A 43 16.44 -6.47 15.92
N ALA A 44 16.20 -5.26 16.39
CA ALA A 44 16.99 -4.10 15.99
C ALA A 44 18.46 -4.24 16.44
N PRO A 45 19.42 -3.88 15.56
CA PRO A 45 20.81 -3.84 15.94
C PRO A 45 21.07 -2.73 16.96
N SER A 46 22.08 -2.91 17.82
CA SER A 46 22.57 -1.83 18.67
C SER A 46 23.35 -0.82 17.83
N VAL A 47 22.99 0.46 17.93
CA VAL A 47 23.64 1.57 17.21
C VAL A 47 24.21 2.56 18.22
N THR A 48 25.47 2.91 18.06
CA THR A 48 26.14 3.94 18.86
C THR A 48 26.21 5.24 18.08
N CYS A 49 25.75 6.33 18.68
CA CYS A 49 25.67 7.63 18.02
C CYS A 49 26.80 8.57 18.41
N ASN A 50 27.33 9.29 17.42
CA ASN A 50 28.18 10.45 17.63
C ASN A 50 27.32 11.72 17.70
N SER A 51 27.07 12.21 18.91
CA SER A 51 26.24 13.41 19.15
C SER A 51 26.86 14.71 18.64
N THR A 52 28.15 14.72 18.29
CA THR A 52 28.83 15.88 17.70
C THR A 52 28.96 15.79 16.18
N SER A 53 28.36 14.77 15.55
CA SER A 53 28.35 14.67 14.10
C SER A 53 27.64 15.87 13.49
N LYS A 54 28.27 16.52 12.51
CA LYS A 54 27.69 17.66 11.79
C LYS A 54 26.67 17.24 10.72
N TYR A 55 26.79 16.02 10.20
CA TYR A 55 26.03 15.55 9.05
C TYR A 55 25.17 14.35 9.41
N ARG A 56 24.04 14.23 8.70
CA ARG A 56 23.15 13.06 8.77
C ARG A 56 23.88 11.84 8.20
N THR A 57 23.58 10.68 8.75
CA THR A 57 23.99 9.40 8.16
C THR A 57 23.17 9.12 6.90
N THR A 58 23.74 8.35 5.98
CA THR A 58 23.08 7.98 4.72
C THR A 58 21.94 6.98 4.89
N ASP A 59 21.89 6.31 6.03
CA ASP A 59 20.86 5.33 6.42
C ASP A 59 19.90 5.89 7.49
N GLY A 60 20.06 7.15 7.91
CA GLY A 60 19.15 7.84 8.82
C GLY A 60 19.33 7.48 10.29
N THR A 61 20.30 6.62 10.60
CA THR A 61 20.68 6.31 11.98
C THR A 61 21.11 7.56 12.74
N CYS A 62 20.88 7.59 14.05
CA CYS A 62 21.29 8.67 14.94
C CYS A 62 20.66 10.05 14.67
N ASN A 63 19.61 10.12 13.85
CA ASN A 63 18.80 11.33 13.73
C ASN A 63 18.05 11.64 15.05
N ASN A 64 17.68 10.59 15.79
CA ASN A 64 17.23 10.68 17.18
C ASN A 64 18.27 9.99 18.07
N LEU A 65 18.85 10.71 19.03
CA LEU A 65 19.92 10.18 19.90
C LEU A 65 19.42 9.21 20.97
N GLU A 66 18.16 9.33 21.39
CA GLU A 66 17.52 8.42 22.35
C GLU A 66 17.04 7.13 21.66
N HIS A 67 16.60 7.25 20.41
CA HIS A 67 16.15 6.15 19.57
C HIS A 67 16.88 6.14 18.21
N PRO A 68 18.12 5.63 18.17
CA PRO A 68 19.01 5.74 17.01
C PRO A 68 18.46 5.24 15.67
N LEU A 69 17.50 4.32 15.68
CA LEU A 69 16.96 3.69 14.47
C LEU A 69 15.62 4.29 14.01
N TRP A 70 15.06 5.27 14.71
CA TRP A 70 13.79 5.85 14.30
C TRP A 70 13.92 6.60 12.97
N GLY A 71 13.21 6.09 11.95
CA GLY A 71 13.20 6.63 10.60
C GLY A 71 14.41 6.26 9.74
N SER A 72 15.25 5.33 10.21
CA SER A 72 16.35 4.78 9.41
C SER A 72 15.81 3.86 8.30
N THR A 73 16.61 3.63 7.26
CA THR A 73 16.30 2.62 6.23
C THR A 73 16.32 1.21 6.82
N ASN A 74 15.75 0.24 6.10
CA ASN A 74 15.73 -1.19 6.46
C ASN A 74 15.10 -1.47 7.83
N THR A 75 14.17 -0.61 8.25
CA THR A 75 13.34 -0.80 9.45
C THR A 75 11.88 -1.02 9.05
N PRO A 76 11.09 -1.74 9.86
CA PRO A 76 9.67 -1.93 9.60
C PRO A 76 8.90 -0.60 9.64
N TYR A 77 7.83 -0.49 8.83
CA TYR A 77 6.93 0.64 8.94
C TYR A 77 6.26 0.72 10.32
N ILE A 78 6.04 1.94 10.81
CA ILE A 78 5.21 2.14 11.99
C ILE A 78 3.75 1.80 11.67
N ARG A 79 3.06 1.19 12.63
CA ARG A 79 1.63 0.90 12.51
C ARG A 79 0.84 1.93 13.32
N LEU A 80 -0.02 2.68 12.64
CA LEU A 80 -0.97 3.59 13.30
C LEU A 80 -2.25 2.89 13.76
N GLY A 81 -2.41 1.61 13.42
CA GLY A 81 -3.52 0.77 13.82
C GLY A 81 -3.19 -0.71 13.64
N PRO A 82 -4.06 -1.63 14.12
CA PRO A 82 -3.82 -3.07 14.01
C PRO A 82 -3.76 -3.53 12.55
N ALA A 83 -3.00 -4.61 12.31
CA ALA A 83 -3.00 -5.28 11.02
C ALA A 83 -4.23 -6.18 10.89
N TYR A 84 -4.81 -6.24 9.69
CA TYR A 84 -5.94 -7.10 9.38
C TYR A 84 -5.56 -8.10 8.29
N TYR A 85 -4.96 -9.20 8.74
CA TYR A 85 -4.71 -10.40 7.93
C TYR A 85 -5.78 -11.45 8.25
N ASP A 86 -6.06 -12.34 7.30
CA ASP A 86 -7.10 -13.38 7.44
C ASP A 86 -6.77 -14.34 8.60
N ASP A 87 -5.49 -14.69 8.71
CA ASP A 87 -4.92 -15.53 9.77
C ASP A 87 -4.36 -14.73 10.96
N GLY A 88 -4.56 -13.41 10.96
CA GLY A 88 -3.98 -12.49 11.95
C GLY A 88 -2.45 -12.30 11.83
N ASN A 89 -1.78 -12.88 10.84
CA ASN A 89 -0.32 -12.83 10.70
C ASN A 89 0.15 -12.31 9.34
N TYR A 90 -0.17 -13.02 8.26
CA TYR A 90 0.36 -12.71 6.93
C TYR A 90 -0.58 -13.09 5.79
N THR A 91 -1.61 -13.90 5.99
CA THR A 91 -2.51 -14.28 4.90
C THR A 91 -3.33 -13.07 4.46
N ILE A 92 -3.36 -12.81 3.14
CA ILE A 92 -4.12 -11.69 2.58
C ILE A 92 -5.57 -11.86 3.01
N ARG A 93 -6.21 -10.77 3.47
CA ARG A 93 -7.61 -10.81 3.86
C ARG A 93 -8.46 -11.30 2.68
N LEU A 94 -9.15 -12.41 2.85
CA LEU A 94 -9.98 -13.00 1.80
C LEU A 94 -11.45 -12.66 1.99
N GLN A 95 -11.90 -12.51 3.24
CA GLN A 95 -13.31 -12.32 3.54
C GLN A 95 -13.65 -10.92 4.07
N HIS A 96 -14.83 -10.45 3.70
CA HIS A 96 -15.55 -9.39 4.38
C HIS A 96 -16.09 -9.90 5.74
N LYS A 97 -16.51 -8.99 6.63
CA LYS A 97 -16.93 -9.35 8.01
C LYS A 97 -18.13 -10.30 8.05
N ASP A 98 -18.85 -10.44 6.94
CA ASP A 98 -20.00 -11.31 6.72
C ASP A 98 -19.62 -12.68 6.09
N GLY A 99 -18.33 -12.94 5.86
CA GLY A 99 -17.82 -14.19 5.30
C GLY A 99 -17.78 -14.23 3.76
N MET A 100 -18.17 -13.16 3.07
CA MET A 100 -18.13 -13.08 1.60
C MET A 100 -16.72 -12.78 1.10
N GLU A 101 -16.31 -13.35 -0.04
CA GLU A 101 -15.02 -13.03 -0.66
C GLU A 101 -14.93 -11.56 -1.07
N LEU A 102 -13.75 -10.96 -0.87
CA LEU A 102 -13.50 -9.60 -1.34
C LEU A 102 -13.37 -9.57 -2.87
N PRO A 103 -13.95 -8.55 -3.54
CA PRO A 103 -13.83 -8.41 -4.98
C PRO A 103 -12.36 -8.23 -5.38
N GLY A 104 -12.00 -8.80 -6.53
CA GLY A 104 -10.63 -8.74 -7.03
C GLY A 104 -10.22 -7.32 -7.41
N ALA A 105 -8.91 -7.01 -7.35
CA ALA A 105 -8.41 -5.67 -7.69
C ALA A 105 -8.76 -5.25 -9.13
N ARG A 106 -8.73 -6.17 -10.10
CA ARG A 106 -9.12 -5.89 -11.49
C ARG A 106 -10.64 -5.69 -11.63
N GLU A 107 -11.43 -6.47 -10.91
CA GLU A 107 -12.89 -6.32 -10.90
C GLU A 107 -13.30 -4.94 -10.35
N LEU A 108 -12.72 -4.53 -9.22
CA LEU A 108 -12.90 -3.17 -8.69
C LEU A 108 -12.41 -2.11 -9.67
N GLN A 109 -11.28 -2.35 -10.33
CA GLN A 109 -10.77 -1.41 -11.34
C GLN A 109 -11.78 -1.23 -12.48
N LEU A 110 -12.39 -2.32 -12.96
CA LEU A 110 -13.38 -2.28 -14.00
C LEU A 110 -14.68 -1.62 -13.52
N GLY A 111 -15.19 -2.01 -12.35
CA GLY A 111 -16.47 -1.50 -11.83
C GLY A 111 -16.44 -0.02 -11.43
N LEU A 112 -15.28 0.49 -10.98
CA LEU A 112 -15.17 1.86 -10.47
C LEU A 112 -14.48 2.83 -11.44
N PHE A 113 -13.60 2.34 -12.30
CA PHE A 113 -12.75 3.18 -13.13
C PHE A 113 -12.83 2.85 -14.63
N TRP A 114 -13.66 1.91 -15.08
CA TRP A 114 -13.76 1.55 -16.51
C TRP A 114 -15.19 1.67 -17.06
N PRO A 115 -15.36 2.14 -18.31
CA PRO A 115 -14.43 2.96 -19.07
C PRO A 115 -14.45 4.41 -18.55
N LYS A 116 -13.28 5.03 -18.37
CA LYS A 116 -13.19 6.49 -18.12
C LYS A 116 -13.53 7.34 -19.35
N SER A 117 -14.39 6.87 -20.24
CA SER A 117 -14.89 7.70 -21.34
C SER A 117 -16.02 8.58 -20.83
N CYS A 118 -15.72 9.43 -19.83
CA CYS A 118 -16.49 10.64 -19.68
C CYS A 118 -15.85 11.68 -20.60
N LEU A 119 -16.67 12.28 -21.45
CA LEU A 119 -16.40 13.51 -22.21
C LEU A 119 -16.09 14.74 -21.29
N PHE A 120 -15.80 14.48 -20.02
CA PHE A 120 -15.67 15.39 -18.89
C PHE A 120 -14.53 14.95 -17.96
N ASP A 121 -13.37 14.57 -18.51
CA ASP A 121 -12.10 14.76 -17.79
C ASP A 121 -11.59 16.15 -18.18
N PRO A 122 -12.05 17.23 -17.52
CA PRO A 122 -11.60 18.56 -17.87
C PRO A 122 -10.07 18.59 -17.72
N PRO A 123 -9.33 19.15 -18.70
CA PRO A 123 -7.88 19.27 -18.60
C PRO A 123 -7.51 19.88 -17.25
N ASP A 124 -6.64 19.21 -16.51
CA ASP A 124 -6.21 19.72 -15.20
C ASP A 124 -5.54 21.08 -15.42
N ILE A 125 -6.20 22.14 -14.97
CA ILE A 125 -5.68 23.51 -15.02
C ILE A 125 -4.53 23.74 -14.03
N ARG A 126 -4.25 22.76 -13.16
CA ARG A 126 -3.14 22.83 -12.20
C ARG A 126 -1.81 22.58 -12.90
N ASN A 127 -0.77 23.18 -12.32
CA ASN A 127 0.60 22.98 -12.77
C ASN A 127 0.94 21.48 -12.75
N TYR A 128 1.38 20.94 -13.89
CA TYR A 128 1.86 19.57 -14.02
C TYR A 128 2.91 19.19 -12.97
N HIS A 129 3.72 20.16 -12.53
CA HIS A 129 4.70 19.97 -11.47
C HIS A 129 4.10 19.55 -10.13
N ALA A 130 2.83 19.81 -9.85
CA ALA A 130 2.19 19.37 -8.61
C ALA A 130 2.22 17.84 -8.48
N ASN A 131 1.87 17.11 -9.55
CA ASN A 131 1.95 15.65 -9.56
C ASN A 131 3.41 15.16 -9.45
N GLN A 132 4.33 15.84 -10.13
CA GLN A 132 5.74 15.43 -10.14
C GLN A 132 6.41 15.65 -8.78
N ILE A 133 6.11 16.75 -8.08
CA ILE A 133 6.60 17.00 -6.72
C ILE A 133 5.98 16.01 -5.74
N GLY A 134 4.69 15.66 -5.90
CA GLY A 134 4.05 14.62 -5.11
C GLY A 134 4.77 13.27 -5.21
N GLN A 135 5.14 12.86 -6.43
CA GLN A 135 5.92 11.64 -6.64
C GLN A 135 7.34 11.78 -6.05
N PHE A 136 8.01 12.90 -6.28
CA PHE A 136 9.36 13.16 -5.76
C PHE A 136 9.41 13.02 -4.23
N VAL A 137 8.49 13.68 -3.53
CA VAL A 137 8.38 13.61 -2.06
C VAL A 137 8.01 12.20 -1.60
N THR A 138 7.09 11.51 -2.30
CA THR A 138 6.71 10.14 -1.95
C THR A 138 7.91 9.18 -2.05
N HIS A 139 8.71 9.30 -3.12
CA HIS A 139 9.89 8.47 -3.32
C HIS A 139 11.04 8.78 -2.35
N ASP A 140 10.99 9.91 -1.66
CA ASP A 140 11.98 10.29 -0.64
C ASP A 140 11.60 9.83 0.77
N ILE A 141 10.31 9.50 0.99
CA ILE A 141 9.73 9.17 2.30
C ILE A 141 9.21 7.72 2.38
N SER A 142 8.82 7.10 1.27
CA SER A 142 8.32 5.72 1.30
C SER A 142 8.73 4.88 0.08
N LEU A 143 9.43 3.79 0.34
CA LEU A 143 9.71 2.71 -0.58
C LEU A 143 9.45 1.37 0.09
N MET A 144 8.42 0.67 -0.38
CA MET A 144 8.05 -0.68 0.08
C MET A 144 8.39 -1.69 -1.03
N PRO A 145 9.62 -2.23 -1.05
CA PRO A 145 10.05 -3.16 -2.11
C PRO A 145 9.44 -4.55 -1.93
N SER A 146 9.40 -5.32 -3.02
CA SER A 146 9.22 -6.79 -2.99
C SER A 146 10.56 -7.51 -3.12
N ASN A 147 10.68 -8.73 -2.60
CA ASN A 147 11.90 -9.52 -2.78
C ASN A 147 11.96 -10.14 -4.19
N VAL A 148 12.70 -9.49 -5.10
CA VAL A 148 12.86 -9.97 -6.48
C VAL A 148 13.88 -11.10 -6.63
N ALA A 149 14.69 -11.35 -5.60
CA ALA A 149 15.71 -12.41 -5.63
C ALA A 149 15.10 -13.81 -5.39
N VAL A 150 13.90 -13.88 -4.81
CA VAL A 150 13.19 -15.13 -4.53
C VAL A 150 12.44 -15.59 -5.79
N PRO A 151 12.67 -16.79 -6.35
CA PRO A 151 11.87 -17.31 -7.46
C PRO A 151 10.40 -17.56 -7.08
N PRO A 152 9.47 -17.63 -8.06
CA PRO A 152 9.66 -17.38 -9.49
C PRO A 152 9.75 -15.89 -9.80
N ALA A 153 10.28 -15.51 -10.98
CA ALA A 153 10.28 -14.11 -11.42
C ALA A 153 8.85 -13.62 -11.74
N ASP A 154 8.07 -14.44 -12.44
CA ASP A 154 6.67 -14.21 -12.76
C ASP A 154 5.78 -15.07 -11.84
N CYS A 155 5.01 -14.41 -10.97
CA CYS A 155 4.12 -15.10 -10.05
C CYS A 155 2.91 -15.76 -10.73
N CYS A 156 2.57 -15.39 -11.96
CA CYS A 156 1.46 -16.01 -12.69
C CYS A 156 1.74 -17.46 -13.08
N THR A 157 3.01 -17.85 -13.22
CA THR A 157 3.39 -19.19 -13.70
C THR A 157 3.20 -20.28 -12.66
N VAL A 158 3.11 -19.93 -11.37
CA VAL A 158 3.03 -20.87 -10.24
C VAL A 158 1.62 -20.95 -9.64
N GLN A 159 0.62 -20.30 -10.26
CA GLN A 159 -0.73 -20.23 -9.70
C GLN A 159 -1.51 -21.56 -9.79
N GLY A 160 -0.97 -22.55 -10.49
CA GLY A 160 -1.49 -23.91 -10.53
C GLY A 160 -0.81 -24.88 -9.56
N ASP A 161 0.19 -24.42 -8.80
CA ASP A 161 0.98 -25.28 -7.93
C ASP A 161 0.30 -25.44 -6.56
N ASP A 162 0.44 -26.61 -5.93
CA ASP A 162 -0.12 -26.88 -4.59
C ASP A 162 0.52 -26.02 -3.49
N ASN A 163 1.76 -25.57 -3.69
CA ASN A 163 2.53 -24.81 -2.71
C ASN A 163 3.07 -23.50 -3.30
N ILE A 164 2.21 -22.49 -3.34
CA ILE A 164 2.55 -21.16 -3.83
C ILE A 164 3.32 -20.40 -2.75
N SER A 165 4.55 -20.01 -3.08
CA SER A 165 5.38 -19.14 -2.22
C SER A 165 4.61 -17.89 -1.78
N TYR A 166 4.78 -17.49 -0.52
CA TYR A 166 4.04 -16.38 0.07
C TYR A 166 4.08 -15.12 -0.81
N ILE A 167 5.24 -14.83 -1.43
CA ILE A 167 5.44 -13.66 -2.28
C ILE A 167 4.52 -13.62 -3.50
N CYS A 168 4.02 -14.77 -3.97
CA CYS A 168 3.18 -14.91 -5.15
C CYS A 168 1.71 -15.20 -4.85
N GLN A 169 1.28 -15.14 -3.59
CA GLN A 169 -0.11 -15.40 -3.20
C GLN A 169 -1.08 -14.23 -3.51
N ALA A 170 -0.59 -13.17 -4.15
CA ALA A 170 -1.29 -11.90 -4.33
C ALA A 170 -1.50 -11.51 -5.80
N VAL A 171 -1.38 -12.45 -6.74
CA VAL A 171 -1.58 -12.15 -8.17
C VAL A 171 -2.95 -11.54 -8.43
N ILE A 172 -3.03 -10.70 -9.46
CA ILE A 172 -4.30 -10.12 -9.86
C ILE A 172 -4.92 -11.03 -10.92
N LYS A 173 -5.95 -11.78 -10.51
CA LYS A 173 -6.75 -12.62 -11.42
C LYS A 173 -7.52 -11.73 -12.40
N ILE A 174 -7.57 -12.15 -13.66
CA ILE A 174 -8.30 -11.48 -14.73
C ILE A 174 -9.46 -12.38 -15.14
N SER A 175 -10.66 -11.81 -15.21
CA SER A 175 -11.85 -12.54 -15.67
C SER A 175 -11.73 -12.90 -17.16
N PRO A 176 -12.21 -14.06 -17.61
CA PRO A 176 -12.38 -14.36 -19.03
C PRO A 176 -13.27 -13.34 -19.76
N SER A 177 -14.15 -12.64 -19.04
CA SER A 177 -15.02 -11.57 -19.57
C SER A 177 -14.38 -10.18 -19.50
N ASP A 178 -13.08 -10.07 -19.18
CA ASP A 178 -12.39 -8.79 -19.11
C ASP A 178 -12.41 -8.08 -20.48
N PRO A 179 -12.83 -6.81 -20.57
CA PRO A 179 -13.04 -6.13 -21.85
C PRO A 179 -11.76 -5.83 -22.63
N LEU A 180 -10.57 -5.95 -22.01
CA LEU A 180 -9.29 -5.64 -22.65
C LEU A 180 -8.39 -6.89 -22.69
N PHE A 181 -8.25 -7.56 -21.55
CA PHE A 181 -7.28 -8.63 -21.42
C PHE A 181 -7.76 -9.97 -22.00
N SER A 182 -9.08 -10.15 -22.16
CA SER A 182 -9.61 -11.33 -22.86
C SER A 182 -9.20 -11.36 -24.33
N GLU A 183 -9.08 -10.21 -24.99
CA GLU A 183 -8.65 -10.11 -26.40
C GLU A 183 -7.24 -10.66 -26.63
N ILE A 184 -6.40 -10.62 -25.59
CA ILE A 184 -5.03 -11.14 -25.62
C ILE A 184 -4.86 -12.41 -24.78
N ASN A 185 -5.95 -13.10 -24.45
CA ASN A 185 -5.99 -14.34 -23.66
C ASN A 185 -5.20 -14.25 -22.33
N LYS A 186 -5.16 -13.07 -21.71
CA LYS A 186 -4.44 -12.86 -20.45
C LYS A 186 -5.38 -13.08 -19.27
N THR A 187 -5.04 -14.02 -18.41
CA THR A 187 -5.85 -14.42 -17.24
C THR A 187 -5.25 -14.00 -15.89
N CYS A 188 -4.04 -13.44 -15.90
CA CYS A 188 -3.31 -13.06 -14.70
C CYS A 188 -2.41 -11.84 -14.95
N LEU A 189 -2.35 -10.91 -13.98
CA LEU A 189 -1.27 -9.93 -13.88
C LEU A 189 -0.35 -10.30 -12.72
N PRO A 190 0.97 -10.35 -12.95
CA PRO A 190 1.91 -10.69 -11.90
C PRO A 190 1.91 -9.62 -10.81
N PHE A 191 1.89 -10.06 -9.57
CA PHE A 191 2.02 -9.20 -8.41
C PHE A 191 2.83 -9.93 -7.34
N ARG A 192 3.83 -9.24 -6.79
CA ARG A 192 4.71 -9.74 -5.74
C ARG A 192 4.42 -9.01 -4.44
N ARG A 193 4.30 -9.75 -3.35
CA ARG A 193 4.12 -9.15 -2.02
C ARG A 193 5.38 -8.40 -1.58
N ALA A 194 5.17 -7.38 -0.76
CA ALA A 194 6.24 -6.59 -0.16
C ALA A 194 7.12 -7.45 0.77
N MET A 195 8.39 -7.05 0.89
CA MET A 195 9.30 -7.59 1.90
C MET A 195 8.80 -7.26 3.30
N THR A 196 9.01 -8.18 4.23
CA THR A 196 8.58 -8.07 5.62
C THR A 196 9.72 -8.39 6.59
N ALA A 197 9.62 -7.88 7.81
CA ALA A 197 10.65 -8.08 8.82
C ALA A 197 10.93 -9.57 9.10
N SER A 198 9.91 -10.43 9.15
CA SER A 198 10.13 -11.84 9.46
C SER A 198 10.66 -12.63 8.28
N PHE A 199 10.05 -12.50 7.09
CA PHE A 199 10.43 -13.31 5.94
C PHE A 199 11.73 -12.88 5.27
N ASP A 200 12.10 -11.59 5.37
CA ASP A 200 13.26 -11.06 4.63
C ASP A 200 14.43 -10.67 5.54
N PHE A 201 14.18 -10.43 6.84
CA PHE A 201 15.21 -10.00 7.80
C PHE A 201 15.30 -10.90 9.04
N ASN A 202 14.65 -12.08 9.01
CA ASN A 202 14.70 -13.10 10.06
C ASN A 202 14.34 -12.56 11.47
N CYS A 203 13.40 -11.61 11.52
CA CYS A 203 12.87 -11.01 12.74
C CYS A 203 11.43 -11.50 12.96
N GLU A 204 11.24 -12.52 13.80
CA GLU A 204 9.94 -13.14 14.06
C GLU A 204 8.97 -12.20 14.78
N ILE A 205 8.29 -11.33 14.02
CA ILE A 205 7.27 -10.43 14.53
C ILE A 205 5.91 -10.73 13.88
N THR A 206 4.89 -10.77 14.72
CA THR A 206 3.51 -11.04 14.33
C THR A 206 2.60 -9.92 14.84
N PRO A 207 1.71 -9.36 14.00
CA PRO A 207 1.54 -9.63 12.56
C PRO A 207 2.73 -9.15 11.71
N GLN A 208 2.96 -9.75 10.54
CA GLN A 208 4.05 -9.36 9.64
C GLN A 208 4.00 -7.87 9.33
N ILE A 209 5.15 -7.20 9.28
CA ILE A 209 5.24 -5.77 9.00
C ILE A 209 6.13 -5.56 7.77
N PRO A 210 5.64 -4.85 6.73
CA PRO A 210 6.48 -4.48 5.61
C PRO A 210 7.68 -3.64 6.05
N VAL A 211 8.80 -3.77 5.34
CA VAL A 211 10.02 -3.02 5.60
C VAL A 211 10.16 -1.89 4.59
N ARG A 212 10.65 -0.74 5.06
CA ARG A 212 11.03 0.38 4.19
C ARG A 212 12.50 0.26 3.78
N ASN A 213 12.81 0.59 2.54
CA ASN A 213 14.20 0.56 2.04
C ASN A 213 14.76 1.96 1.71
N ASP A 214 14.01 3.00 2.02
CA ASP A 214 14.38 4.40 1.87
C ASP A 214 14.37 5.13 3.21
N LEU A 215 14.79 6.41 3.23
CA LEU A 215 14.88 7.21 4.45
C LEU A 215 13.56 7.88 4.77
N TYR A 216 13.28 8.14 6.06
CA TYR A 216 12.04 8.85 6.44
C TYR A 216 12.25 10.36 6.45
N TYR A 217 13.51 10.79 6.62
CA TYR A 217 13.89 12.18 6.85
C TYR A 217 14.74 12.79 5.74
N ARG A 218 14.74 12.22 4.53
CA ARG A 218 15.23 12.98 3.39
C ARG A 218 14.14 13.94 3.00
N ILE A 219 14.31 15.22 3.34
CA ILE A 219 13.85 16.32 2.51
C ILE A 219 14.98 17.36 2.62
N PHE A 220 15.91 17.26 1.65
CA PHE A 220 17.20 17.96 1.51
C PHE A 220 18.34 17.54 2.46
#